data_AF-A0A958XHL4-F1
#
_entry.id   AF-A0A958XHL4-F1
#
_cell.length_a   1.000
_cell.length_b   1.000
_cell.length_c   1.000
_cell.angle_alpha   90.00
_cell.angle_beta   90.00
_cell.angle_gamma   90.00
#
_symmetry.space_group_name_H-M   'P 1'
#
loop_
_entity.id
_entity.type
_entity.pdbx_description
1 polymer ?
#
loop_
_entity_poly.entity_id
_entity_poly.type
_entity_poly.pdbx_seq_one_letter_code
_entity_poly.pdbx_strand_id
1 'polypeptide(L)'
;MEIIRLSKPDRTLQGTIALDGSKSLSNRALVILALSGADPGQWLSGLSGSKDTQTLLQLLQNPSARYDAGDAGTTFRFLTAYLALQPGAHELTGSARMRERPIGALVEALRSLGARIDYLGQLGYPPLRIDPPNFSTKKMQT
;
A
#
# COMPACT_ATOMS: atom_id res chain seq x y z
N MET A 1 31.31 13.56 11.52
CA MET A 1 30.17 13.30 12.41
C MET A 1 29.73 14.64 12.94
N GLU A 2 28.57 15.13 12.51
CA GLU A 2 28.11 16.49 12.81
C GLU A 2 27.20 16.45 14.05
N ILE A 3 27.54 17.22 15.07
CA ILE A 3 26.76 17.30 16.31
C ILE A 3 25.94 18.58 16.25
N ILE A 4 24.62 18.44 16.11
CA ILE A 4 23.69 19.56 16.18
C ILE A 4 23.27 19.74 17.65
N ARG A 5 23.60 20.89 18.23
CA ARG A 5 23.22 21.25 19.61
C ARG A 5 22.04 22.21 19.57
N LEU A 6 20.87 21.73 20.03
CA LEU A 6 19.65 22.55 20.15
C LEU A 6 19.52 23.03 21.60
N SER A 7 19.37 24.34 21.81
CA SER A 7 19.14 24.92 23.14
C SER A 7 18.14 26.08 23.09
N LYS A 8 17.22 26.12 24.04
CA LYS A 8 16.32 27.26 24.25
C LYS A 8 16.71 28.02 25.54
N PRO A 9 17.10 29.31 25.48
CA PRO A 9 17.64 30.04 26.64
C PRO A 9 16.69 30.15 27.84
N ASP A 10 15.39 30.30 27.60
CA ASP A 10 14.35 30.51 28.62
C ASP A 10 13.76 29.20 29.20
N ARG A 11 14.23 28.03 28.70
CA ARG A 11 13.76 26.67 29.02
C ARG A 11 12.25 26.42 28.90
N THR A 12 11.47 27.37 28.38
CA THR A 12 10.01 27.31 28.36
C THR A 12 9.56 27.14 26.92
N LEU A 13 9.17 25.93 26.51
CA LEU A 13 8.63 25.69 25.17
C LEU A 13 7.13 25.98 25.15
N GLN A 14 6.73 27.04 24.47
CA GLN A 14 5.34 27.37 24.17
C GLN A 14 5.18 27.54 22.66
N GLY A 15 4.18 26.87 22.09
CA GLY A 15 3.87 26.92 20.67
C GLY A 15 2.91 25.80 20.26
N THR A 16 2.41 25.90 19.04
CA THR A 16 1.55 24.89 18.42
C THR A 16 2.34 24.19 17.32
N ILE A 17 2.27 22.87 17.26
CA ILE A 17 2.88 22.07 16.19
C ILE A 17 1.75 21.46 15.38
N ALA A 18 1.74 21.73 14.07
CA ALA A 18 0.93 20.98 13.13
C ALA A 18 1.63 19.66 12.84
N LEU A 19 1.02 18.55 13.25
CA LEU A 19 1.53 17.22 12.91
C LEU A 19 1.06 16.82 11.52
N ASP A 20 1.94 16.20 10.75
CA ASP A 20 1.55 15.57 9.49
C ASP A 20 0.62 14.37 9.75
N GLY A 21 -0.15 13.99 8.73
CA GLY A 21 -0.97 12.80 8.76
C GLY A 21 -0.16 11.54 9.08
N SER A 22 -0.80 10.58 9.77
CA SER A 22 -0.17 9.29 10.03
C SER A 22 -0.11 8.45 8.76
N LYS A 23 1.11 8.15 8.28
CA LYS A 23 1.37 7.29 7.11
C LYS A 23 0.52 6.02 7.10
N SER A 24 0.51 5.29 8.22
CA SER A 24 -0.21 4.01 8.32
C SER A 24 -1.73 4.20 8.31
N LEU A 25 -2.25 5.26 8.95
CA LEU A 25 -3.70 5.54 8.93
C LEU A 25 -4.13 6.02 7.55
N SER A 26 -3.38 6.92 6.93
CA SER A 26 -3.61 7.39 5.57
C SER A 26 -3.69 6.22 4.59
N ASN A 27 -2.70 5.32 4.61
CA ASN A 27 -2.68 4.18 3.68
C ASN A 27 -3.86 3.23 3.89
N ARG A 28 -4.25 2.97 5.14
CA ARG A 28 -5.42 2.13 5.44
C ARG A 28 -6.71 2.80 4.97
N ALA A 29 -6.89 4.09 5.25
CA ALA A 29 -8.06 4.85 4.84
C ALA A 29 -8.21 4.87 3.32
N LEU A 30 -7.11 5.09 2.58
CA LEU A 30 -7.11 5.06 1.12
C LEU A 30 -7.59 3.72 0.56
N VAL A 31 -7.12 2.60 1.09
CA VAL A 31 -7.54 1.26 0.64
C VAL A 31 -9.02 1.01 0.97
N ILE A 32 -9.49 1.40 2.16
CA ILE A 32 -10.90 1.24 2.55
C ILE A 32 -11.81 2.02 1.59
N LEU A 33 -11.46 3.27 1.26
CA LEU A 33 -12.25 4.09 0.36
C LEU A 33 -12.21 3.55 -1.08
N ALA A 34 -11.04 3.12 -1.55
CA ALA A 34 -10.92 2.48 -2.86
C ALA A 34 -11.75 1.20 -2.99
N LEU A 35 -11.81 0.38 -1.94
CA LEU A 35 -12.67 -0.81 -1.88
C LEU A 35 -14.15 -0.45 -1.80
N SER A 36 -14.49 0.67 -1.16
CA SER A 36 -15.87 1.17 -1.06
C SER A 36 -16.35 1.91 -2.32
N GLY A 37 -15.45 2.17 -3.28
CA GLY A 37 -15.75 3.04 -4.44
C GLY A 37 -15.97 4.51 -4.07
N ALA A 38 -15.56 4.94 -2.89
CA ALA A 38 -15.73 6.30 -2.41
C ALA A 38 -14.56 7.20 -2.84
N ASP A 39 -14.84 8.46 -3.15
CA ASP A 39 -13.81 9.44 -3.50
C ASP A 39 -13.03 9.91 -2.25
N PRO A 40 -11.70 9.66 -2.17
CA PRO A 40 -10.88 10.13 -1.05
C PRO A 40 -10.96 11.63 -0.80
N GLY A 41 -11.15 12.46 -1.83
CA GLY A 41 -11.23 13.92 -1.70
C GLY A 41 -12.44 14.41 -0.90
N GLN A 42 -13.50 13.59 -0.80
CA GLN A 42 -14.69 13.91 -0.01
C GLN A 42 -14.56 13.52 1.46
N TRP A 43 -13.72 12.53 1.77
CA TRP A 43 -13.67 11.90 3.09
C TRP A 43 -12.40 12.21 3.88
N LEU A 44 -11.29 12.51 3.19
CA LEU A 44 -9.98 12.62 3.83
C LEU A 44 -9.42 14.03 3.71
N SER A 45 -8.95 14.55 4.83
CA SER A 45 -8.09 15.73 4.93
C SER A 45 -6.84 15.38 5.73
N GLY A 46 -5.75 16.12 5.51
CA GLY A 46 -4.49 15.91 6.24
C GLY A 46 -3.85 14.53 6.00
N LEU A 47 -3.92 13.99 4.78
CA LEU A 47 -3.17 12.79 4.40
C LEU A 47 -1.68 13.02 4.61
N SER A 48 -0.95 11.97 5.02
CA SER A 48 0.50 12.07 5.16
C SER A 48 1.17 12.50 3.86
N GLY A 49 2.11 13.43 3.97
CA GLY A 49 2.99 13.83 2.87
C GLY A 49 4.03 12.77 2.46
N SER A 50 3.99 11.57 3.04
CA SER A 50 4.99 10.53 2.76
C SER A 50 4.90 9.99 1.33
N LYS A 51 6.06 9.68 0.75
CA LYS A 51 6.16 9.10 -0.60
C LYS A 51 5.29 7.85 -0.75
N ASP A 52 5.28 6.94 0.24
CA ASP A 52 4.43 5.74 0.22
C ASP A 52 2.94 6.10 0.06
N THR A 53 2.45 7.05 0.86
CA THR A 53 1.04 7.49 0.83
C THR A 53 0.67 8.13 -0.50
N GLN A 54 1.52 9.01 -1.02
CA GLN A 54 1.30 9.67 -2.30
C GLN A 54 1.32 8.67 -3.46
N THR A 55 2.28 7.73 -3.47
CA THR A 55 2.34 6.67 -4.48
C THR A 55 1.12 5.75 -4.42
N LEU A 56 0.63 5.40 -3.23
CA LEU A 56 -0.57 4.58 -3.09
C LEU A 56 -1.81 5.30 -3.63
N LEU A 57 -2.01 6.56 -3.26
CA LEU A 57 -3.12 7.38 -3.77
C LEU A 57 -3.09 7.46 -5.31
N GLN A 58 -1.93 7.79 -5.87
CA GLN A 58 -1.74 7.87 -7.32
C GLN A 58 -2.11 6.57 -8.01
N LEU A 59 -1.60 5.43 -7.53
CA LEU A 59 -1.84 4.13 -8.17
C LEU A 59 -3.29 3.67 -8.02
N LEU A 60 -3.97 3.98 -6.92
CA LEU A 60 -5.40 3.69 -6.76
C LEU A 60 -6.29 4.54 -7.68
N GLN A 61 -5.91 5.80 -7.91
CA GLN A 61 -6.68 6.72 -8.77
C GLN A 61 -6.41 6.57 -10.26
N ASN A 62 -5.35 5.84 -10.64
CA ASN A 62 -4.98 5.63 -12.05
C ASN A 62 -4.92 4.13 -12.36
N PRO A 63 -6.08 3.47 -12.58
CA PRO A 63 -6.13 2.06 -12.90
C PRO A 63 -5.32 1.74 -14.16
N SER A 64 -4.56 0.64 -14.11
CA SER A 64 -3.73 0.20 -15.22
C SER A 64 -3.59 -1.33 -15.24
N ALA A 65 -3.06 -1.86 -16.33
CA ALA A 65 -2.65 -3.27 -16.38
C ALA A 65 -1.33 -3.52 -15.61
N ARG A 66 -0.55 -2.46 -15.33
CA ARG A 66 0.78 -2.56 -14.71
C ARG A 66 1.03 -1.45 -13.70
N TYR A 67 1.15 -1.83 -12.44
CA TYR A 67 1.42 -0.93 -11.32
C TYR A 67 2.88 -1.01 -10.89
N ASP A 68 3.52 0.14 -10.73
CA ASP A 68 4.90 0.25 -10.23
C ASP A 68 4.91 1.03 -8.90
N ALA A 69 5.18 0.32 -7.81
CA ALA A 69 5.22 0.91 -6.47
C ALA A 69 6.60 1.52 -6.12
N GLY A 70 7.59 1.48 -7.01
CA GLY A 70 8.95 1.91 -6.71
C GLY A 70 9.51 1.22 -5.45
N ASP A 71 9.98 2.02 -4.48
CA ASP A 71 10.49 1.53 -3.18
C ASP A 71 9.42 1.43 -2.07
N ALA A 72 8.17 1.79 -2.37
CA ALA A 72 7.09 1.93 -1.40
C ALA A 72 6.54 0.57 -0.95
N GLY A 73 7.15 -0.01 0.10
CA GLY A 73 6.84 -1.37 0.54
C GLY A 73 5.46 -1.51 1.18
N THR A 74 4.98 -0.44 1.81
CA THR A 74 3.62 -0.40 2.36
C THR A 74 2.60 -0.40 1.22
N THR A 75 2.83 0.42 0.21
CA THR A 75 2.02 0.53 -1.00
C THR A 75 1.97 -0.79 -1.76
N PHE A 76 3.11 -1.46 -1.95
CA PHE A 76 3.16 -2.76 -2.63
C PHE A 76 2.28 -3.80 -1.94
N ARG A 77 2.37 -3.90 -0.60
CA ARG A 77 1.53 -4.84 0.19
C ARG A 77 0.05 -4.54 0.06
N PHE A 78 -0.34 -3.27 0.21
CA PHE A 78 -1.74 -2.87 0.08
C PHE A 78 -2.29 -3.11 -1.32
N LEU A 79 -1.53 -2.75 -2.36
CA LEU A 79 -1.93 -3.00 -3.75
C LEU A 79 -2.02 -4.49 -4.06
N THR A 80 -1.14 -5.32 -3.51
CA THR A 80 -1.23 -6.78 -3.70
C THR A 80 -2.60 -7.32 -3.25
N ALA A 81 -3.06 -6.91 -2.07
CA ALA A 81 -4.36 -7.32 -1.54
C ALA A 81 -5.53 -6.66 -2.29
N TYR A 82 -5.42 -5.38 -2.62
CA TYR A 82 -6.46 -4.63 -3.34
C TYR A 82 -6.68 -5.20 -4.75
N LEU A 83 -5.62 -5.41 -5.51
CA LEU A 83 -5.65 -5.93 -6.89
C LEU A 83 -6.16 -7.37 -6.95
N ALA A 84 -5.94 -8.17 -5.90
CA ALA A 84 -6.48 -9.53 -5.81
C ALA A 84 -8.02 -9.56 -5.77
N LEU A 85 -8.67 -8.43 -5.49
CA LEU A 85 -10.12 -8.28 -5.51
C LEU A 85 -10.65 -7.60 -6.79
N GLN A 86 -9.76 -7.09 -7.64
CA GLN A 86 -10.16 -6.34 -8.83
C GLN A 86 -10.41 -7.27 -10.03
N PRO A 87 -11.30 -6.87 -10.95
CA PRO A 87 -11.44 -7.54 -12.23
C PRO A 87 -10.22 -7.29 -13.12
N GLY A 88 -9.89 -8.26 -13.98
CA GLY A 88 -8.76 -8.17 -14.90
C GLY A 88 -7.46 -8.76 -14.33
N ALA A 89 -6.47 -8.89 -15.21
CA ALA A 89 -5.13 -9.34 -14.82
C ALA A 89 -4.22 -8.11 -14.68
N HIS A 90 -3.46 -8.07 -13.60
CA HIS A 90 -2.59 -6.95 -13.26
C HIS A 90 -1.17 -7.42 -12.98
N GLU A 91 -0.18 -6.67 -13.47
CA GLU A 91 1.21 -6.80 -13.05
C GLU A 91 1.48 -5.79 -11.93
N LEU A 92 2.10 -6.24 -10.84
CA LEU A 92 2.57 -5.38 -9.76
C LEU A 92 4.09 -5.55 -9.59
N THR A 93 4.83 -4.47 -9.84
CA THR A 93 6.29 -4.41 -9.75
C THR A 93 6.73 -3.26 -8.83
N GLY A 94 8.04 -3.21 -8.58
CA GLY A 94 8.70 -2.06 -7.97
C GLY A 94 10.14 -1.94 -8.47
N SER A 95 10.92 -1.13 -7.76
CA SER A 95 12.35 -0.92 -7.97
C SER A 95 13.15 -2.23 -7.82
N ALA A 96 14.43 -2.21 -8.19
CA ALA A 96 15.35 -3.33 -7.92
C ALA A 96 15.35 -3.73 -6.44
N ARG A 97 15.43 -2.74 -5.53
CA ARG A 97 15.36 -2.97 -4.09
C ARG A 97 14.02 -3.57 -3.65
N MET A 98 12.90 -3.22 -4.29
CA MET A 98 11.61 -3.82 -3.98
C MET A 98 11.55 -5.30 -4.36
N ARG A 99 12.15 -5.67 -5.50
CA ARG A 99 12.22 -7.05 -5.98
C ARG A 99 13.05 -7.97 -5.07
N GLU A 100 13.83 -7.40 -4.15
CA GLU A 100 14.58 -8.14 -3.12
C GLU A 100 13.82 -8.24 -1.79
N ARG A 101 12.62 -7.65 -1.68
CA ARG A 101 11.84 -7.68 -0.44
C ARG A 101 10.87 -8.86 -0.44
N PRO A 102 10.87 -9.69 0.62
CA PRO A 102 9.98 -10.83 0.70
C PRO A 102 8.52 -10.39 0.82
N ILE A 103 7.66 -11.01 0.01
CA ILE A 103 6.20 -10.81 0.00
C ILE A 103 5.44 -12.13 0.17
N GLY A 104 6.15 -13.27 0.22
CA GLY A 104 5.54 -14.59 0.16
C GLY A 104 4.48 -14.87 1.22
N ALA A 105 4.70 -14.48 2.47
CA ALA A 105 3.71 -14.68 3.53
C ALA A 105 2.34 -14.03 3.22
N LEU A 106 2.34 -12.84 2.59
CA LEU A 106 1.11 -12.19 2.16
C LEU A 106 0.48 -12.91 0.97
N VAL A 107 1.29 -13.29 -0.02
CA VAL A 107 0.82 -13.99 -1.22
C VAL A 107 0.17 -15.33 -0.86
N GLU A 108 0.80 -16.12 0.02
CA GLU A 108 0.24 -17.39 0.46
C GLU A 108 -1.05 -17.22 1.27
N ALA A 109 -1.11 -16.21 2.14
CA ALA A 109 -2.35 -15.88 2.85
C ALA A 109 -3.48 -15.53 1.86
N LEU A 110 -3.21 -14.69 0.85
CA LEU A 110 -4.21 -14.33 -0.16
C LEU A 110 -4.61 -15.53 -1.05
N ARG A 111 -3.65 -16.36 -1.45
CA ARG A 111 -3.91 -17.60 -2.19
C ARG A 111 -4.80 -18.56 -1.41
N SER A 112 -4.59 -18.69 -0.10
CA SER A 112 -5.44 -19.51 0.78
C SER A 112 -6.90 -19.03 0.82
N LEU A 113 -7.13 -17.74 0.55
CA LEU A 113 -8.46 -17.15 0.45
C LEU A 113 -9.06 -17.25 -0.97
N GLY A 114 -8.31 -17.77 -1.96
CA GLY A 114 -8.77 -17.94 -3.34
C GLY A 114 -8.23 -16.91 -4.34
N ALA A 115 -7.30 -16.05 -3.93
CA ALA A 115 -6.62 -15.14 -4.85
C ALA A 115 -5.71 -15.92 -5.82
N ARG A 116 -5.68 -15.50 -7.08
CA ARG A 116 -4.78 -16.06 -8.09
C ARG A 116 -3.63 -15.09 -8.30
N ILE A 117 -2.49 -15.41 -7.71
CA ILE A 117 -1.29 -14.58 -7.75
C ILE A 117 -0.14 -15.46 -8.17
N ASP A 118 0.65 -15.05 -9.16
CA ASP A 118 1.86 -15.72 -9.62
C ASP A 118 3.09 -14.84 -9.44
N TYR A 119 4.23 -15.45 -9.12
CA TYR A 119 5.51 -14.74 -9.15
C TYR A 119 6.03 -14.73 -10.59
N LEU A 120 6.34 -13.54 -11.09
CA LEU A 120 6.90 -13.36 -12.43
C LEU A 120 8.44 -13.44 -12.43
N GLY A 121 9.05 -13.49 -11.25
CA GLY A 121 10.49 -13.63 -11.06
C GLY A 121 10.80 -14.70 -10.02
N GLN A 122 11.55 -14.33 -8.98
CA GLN A 122 11.91 -15.24 -7.91
C GLN A 122 10.70 -15.57 -7.01
N LEU A 123 10.53 -16.85 -6.69
CA LEU A 123 9.50 -17.32 -5.75
C LEU A 123 9.61 -16.58 -4.41
N GLY A 124 8.51 -15.99 -3.95
CA GLY A 124 8.44 -15.28 -2.68
C GLY A 124 8.73 -13.77 -2.77
N TYR A 125 9.05 -13.26 -3.97
CA TYR A 125 9.50 -11.89 -4.22
C TYR A 125 8.79 -11.24 -5.43
N PRO A 126 8.65 -9.91 -5.48
CA PRO A 126 8.16 -9.20 -6.67
C PRO A 126 9.02 -9.48 -7.91
N PRO A 127 8.49 -9.32 -9.14
CA PRO A 127 7.14 -8.86 -9.48
C PRO A 127 6.06 -9.94 -9.41
N LEU A 128 4.80 -9.51 -9.30
CA LEU A 128 3.63 -10.37 -9.21
C LEU A 128 2.72 -10.19 -10.42
N ARG A 129 2.15 -11.28 -10.93
CA ARG A 129 0.91 -11.27 -11.73
C ARG A 129 -0.24 -11.57 -10.80
N ILE A 130 -1.29 -10.76 -10.85
CA ILE A 130 -2.49 -10.90 -10.03
C ILE A 130 -3.66 -11.03 -11.00
N ASP A 131 -4.19 -12.24 -11.09
CA ASP A 131 -5.31 -12.58 -11.96
C ASP A 131 -6.64 -12.33 -11.25
N PRO A 132 -7.77 -12.23 -11.99
CA PRO A 132 -9.07 -11.99 -11.39
C PRO A 132 -9.36 -13.04 -10.30
N PRO A 133 -9.99 -12.66 -9.18
CA PRO A 133 -10.26 -13.59 -8.11
C PRO A 133 -11.15 -14.75 -8.58
N ASN A 134 -10.88 -15.94 -8.05
CA ASN A 134 -11.79 -17.09 -8.16
C ASN A 134 -12.39 -17.39 -6.79
N PHE A 135 -13.11 -16.42 -6.22
CA PHE A 135 -13.88 -16.65 -5.01
C PHE A 135 -15.13 -17.44 -5.36
N SER A 136 -15.00 -18.76 -5.50
CA SER A 136 -16.15 -19.64 -5.52
C SER A 136 -16.86 -19.47 -4.18
N THR A 137 -18.10 -19.02 -4.19
CA THR A 137 -18.93 -18.76 -3.01
C THR A 137 -19.18 -20.05 -2.23
N LYS A 138 -18.19 -20.54 -1.47
CA LYS A 138 -18.48 -21.47 -0.39
C LYS A 138 -19.26 -20.65 0.63
N LYS A 139 -20.57 -20.91 0.72
CA LYS A 139 -21.43 -20.41 1.80
C LYS A 139 -20.64 -20.58 3.10
N MET A 140 -20.37 -19.46 3.75
CA MET A 140 -19.81 -19.43 5.09
C MET A 140 -20.85 -20.15 5.96
N GLN A 141 -20.59 -21.42 6.30
CA GLN A 141 -21.46 -22.18 7.19
C GLN A 141 -21.28 -21.58 8.57
N THR A 142 -22.26 -20.79 8.99
CA THR A 142 -22.51 -20.37 10.38
C THR A 142 -23.00 -21.55 11.20
#